data_AF-W4UR52-F1
#
_entry.id   AF-W4UR52-F1
#
_cell.length_a   1.000
_cell.length_b   1.000
_cell.length_c   1.000
_cell.angle_alpha   90.00
_cell.angle_beta   90.00
_cell.angle_gamma   90.00
#
_symmetry.space_group_name_H-M   'P 1'
#
loop_
_entity.id
_entity.type
_entity.pdbx_description
1 polymer ?
#
loop_
_entity_poly.entity_id
_entity_poly.type
_entity_poly.pdbx_seq_one_letter_code
_entity_poly.pdbx_strand_id
1 'polypeptide(L)'
;MNIKFKTLLLGILSTGFAHTYAQTFALQVKNDRITYVNDSRGNRILDFSYCGYQNSTQDIPAVRTAVFVPYQTGDNTARIQRAIDYVSSLKPDASGFRGAVLLDKGEFQLSGSLRIATSGVVLRGADKKQTVLLKKGVDRGSLIYVEGLDDVTTKDSLAVLSSYVPVNSLTLEVASGTSLRKGDRVMITRPSSKDWIASIGCDIYGGGISALGWKEGDTDLTWDRTVTAVNGNQVTVDAPLTVALDSKFSASFVTPYQWNGRIQNSGVENLTLASDYNKQYPKDEDHCWTGVSVENARTVGYDVLTSVILPEALLLYNGQEPASL
;
A
#
# COMPACT_ATOMS: atom_id res chain seq x y z
N MET A 1 75.07 -24.54 42.17
CA MET A 1 74.78 -23.70 43.35
C MET A 1 74.03 -22.46 42.88
N ASN A 2 72.82 -22.27 43.40
CA ASN A 2 72.02 -21.02 43.44
C ASN A 2 71.39 -20.46 42.14
N ILE A 3 70.11 -20.83 41.95
CA ILE A 3 68.94 -19.95 41.93
C ILE A 3 69.12 -18.56 41.26
N LYS A 4 68.47 -18.38 40.10
CA LYS A 4 67.66 -17.17 39.83
C LYS A 4 66.37 -17.55 39.10
N PHE A 5 65.40 -17.90 39.94
CA PHE A 5 63.97 -17.87 39.72
C PHE A 5 63.56 -16.42 39.39
N LYS A 6 63.21 -16.07 38.14
CA LYS A 6 62.41 -14.87 37.79
C LYS A 6 62.21 -14.65 36.28
N THR A 7 61.60 -15.60 35.57
CA THR A 7 60.82 -15.27 34.35
C THR A 7 59.94 -16.46 33.96
N LEU A 8 58.98 -16.78 34.82
CA LEU A 8 57.91 -17.73 34.52
C LEU A 8 56.61 -17.08 35.01
N LEU A 9 56.01 -16.23 34.17
CA LEU A 9 54.57 -15.90 34.13
C LEU A 9 54.36 -14.77 33.11
N LEU A 10 54.28 -15.09 31.82
CA LEU A 10 53.57 -14.26 30.84
C LEU A 10 53.38 -15.04 29.52
N GLY A 11 52.62 -16.13 29.56
CA GLY A 11 52.47 -16.97 28.37
C GLY A 11 51.18 -17.77 28.26
N ILE A 12 50.19 -17.55 29.14
CA ILE A 12 48.90 -18.23 29.06
C ILE A 12 47.82 -17.32 29.64
N LEU A 13 47.36 -16.32 28.88
CA LEU A 13 45.99 -15.77 29.02
C LEU A 13 45.64 -14.84 27.84
N SER A 14 45.58 -15.40 26.64
CA SER A 14 44.95 -14.70 25.51
C SER A 14 44.22 -15.68 24.61
N THR A 15 43.49 -16.64 25.18
CA THR A 15 42.28 -17.13 24.51
C THR A 15 41.23 -16.05 24.71
N GLY A 16 41.33 -14.99 23.90
CA GLY A 16 40.24 -14.06 23.72
C GLY A 16 39.05 -14.90 23.26
N PHE A 17 38.04 -15.03 24.12
CA PHE A 17 36.74 -15.50 23.70
C PHE A 17 36.24 -14.49 22.68
N ALA A 18 36.50 -14.72 21.40
CA ALA A 18 35.69 -14.17 20.34
C ALA A 18 34.29 -14.74 20.59
N HIS A 19 33.48 -14.01 21.35
CA HIS A 19 32.04 -14.17 21.30
C HIS A 19 31.68 -13.73 19.89
N THR A 20 31.71 -14.67 18.95
CA THR A 20 30.88 -14.59 17.77
C THR A 20 29.47 -14.51 18.33
N TYR A 21 28.96 -13.31 18.56
CA TYR A 21 27.54 -13.11 18.75
C TYR A 21 26.91 -13.61 17.45
N ALA A 22 26.41 -14.84 17.48
CA ALA A 22 25.53 -15.32 16.44
C ALA A 22 24.44 -14.27 16.35
N GLN A 23 24.32 -13.62 15.20
CA GLN A 23 23.32 -12.61 14.97
C GLN A 23 21.97 -13.26 15.28
N THR A 24 21.30 -12.81 16.33
CA THR A 24 19.97 -13.30 16.66
C THR A 24 19.08 -12.90 15.49
N PHE A 25 18.67 -13.88 14.68
CA PHE A 25 17.81 -13.60 13.53
C PHE A 25 16.49 -13.03 14.07
N ALA A 26 16.02 -11.94 13.46
CA ALA A 26 14.83 -11.21 13.92
C ALA A 26 13.53 -12.03 13.78
N LEU A 27 13.62 -13.19 13.12
CA LEU A 27 12.59 -14.22 13.06
C LEU A 27 13.16 -15.53 13.62
N GLN A 28 12.40 -16.24 14.43
CA GLN A 28 12.79 -17.56 14.94
C GLN A 28 11.66 -18.54 14.68
N VAL A 29 11.99 -19.70 14.14
CA VAL A 29 11.04 -20.82 14.01
C VAL A 29 11.35 -21.80 15.14
N LYS A 30 10.39 -21.99 16.05
CA LYS A 30 10.48 -22.94 17.16
C LYS A 30 9.14 -23.64 17.33
N ASN A 31 9.15 -24.97 17.42
CA ASN A 31 7.94 -25.78 17.60
C ASN A 31 6.83 -25.45 16.58
N ASP A 32 7.19 -25.37 15.30
CA ASP A 32 6.29 -24.98 14.18
C ASP A 32 5.59 -23.62 14.35
N ARG A 33 6.16 -22.75 15.19
CA ARG A 33 5.68 -21.37 15.40
C ARG A 33 6.77 -20.37 15.03
N ILE A 34 6.31 -19.28 14.41
CA ILE A 34 7.14 -18.11 14.13
C ILE A 34 7.11 -17.20 15.36
N THR A 35 8.28 -16.87 15.88
CA THR A 35 8.49 -15.87 16.94
C THR A 35 9.27 -14.71 16.36
N TYR A 36 8.79 -13.50 16.60
CA TYR A 36 9.45 -12.28 16.15
C TYR A 36 10.23 -11.68 17.29
N VAL A 37 11.48 -11.30 17.02
CA VAL A 37 12.39 -10.75 18.01
C VAL A 37 12.54 -9.26 17.74
N ASN A 38 12.35 -8.45 18.78
CA ASN A 38 12.62 -7.02 18.70
C ASN A 38 14.13 -6.77 18.77
N ASP A 39 14.62 -5.79 18.02
CA ASP A 39 15.98 -5.28 18.18
C ASP A 39 16.15 -4.45 19.47
N SER A 40 17.36 -3.93 19.70
CA SER A 40 17.67 -3.13 20.89
C SER A 40 16.92 -1.80 20.97
N ARG A 41 16.36 -1.31 19.87
CA ARG A 41 15.52 -0.10 19.81
C ARG A 41 14.03 -0.45 19.82
N GLY A 42 13.67 -1.73 19.90
CA GLY A 42 12.29 -2.21 19.91
C GLY A 42 11.70 -2.47 18.52
N ASN A 43 12.47 -2.35 17.44
CA ASN A 43 11.97 -2.59 16.09
C ASN A 43 11.70 -4.08 15.88
N ARG A 44 10.61 -4.40 15.19
CA ARG A 44 10.25 -5.76 14.78
C ARG A 44 10.20 -5.85 13.26
N ILE A 45 10.43 -7.04 12.71
CA ILE A 45 10.07 -7.34 11.31
C ILE A 45 8.62 -6.95 11.05
N LEU A 46 8.37 -6.36 9.87
CA LEU A 46 7.05 -5.91 9.45
C LEU A 46 6.03 -7.04 9.45
N ASP A 47 4.86 -6.73 9.99
CA ASP A 47 3.72 -7.60 10.02
C ASP A 47 2.80 -7.34 8.82
N PHE A 48 2.97 -8.13 7.76
CA PHE A 48 2.15 -8.04 6.55
C PHE A 48 0.81 -8.80 6.66
N SER A 49 0.47 -9.36 7.83
CA SER A 49 -0.83 -10.04 7.99
C SER A 49 -2.02 -9.10 7.77
N TYR A 50 -1.81 -7.78 7.85
CA TYR A 50 -2.80 -6.75 7.61
C TYR A 50 -2.97 -6.40 6.11
N CYS A 51 -2.18 -7.01 5.21
CA CYS A 51 -2.23 -6.78 3.77
C CYS A 51 -3.24 -7.72 3.12
N GLY A 52 -4.52 -7.39 3.27
CA GLY A 52 -5.62 -8.12 2.65
C GLY A 52 -6.92 -7.35 2.72
N TYR A 53 -7.98 -7.91 2.13
CA TYR A 53 -9.31 -7.32 2.19
C TYR A 53 -9.72 -7.09 3.65
N GLN A 54 -10.13 -5.87 3.98
CA GLN A 54 -10.42 -5.44 5.35
C GLN A 54 -9.35 -5.84 6.39
N ASN A 55 -8.08 -5.54 6.11
CA ASN A 55 -6.94 -5.90 6.95
C ASN A 55 -6.81 -7.41 7.20
N SER A 56 -7.20 -8.23 6.20
CA SER A 56 -7.26 -9.70 6.26
C SER A 56 -8.18 -10.27 7.34
N THR A 57 -9.09 -9.47 7.88
CA THR A 57 -10.06 -9.92 8.89
C THR A 57 -11.29 -10.58 8.28
N GLN A 58 -11.48 -10.43 6.97
CA GLN A 58 -12.60 -10.99 6.23
C GLN A 58 -12.14 -11.51 4.87
N ASP A 59 -12.75 -12.61 4.42
CA ASP A 59 -12.64 -13.06 3.03
C ASP A 59 -13.25 -12.03 2.08
N ILE A 60 -12.83 -12.06 0.82
CA ILE A 60 -13.45 -11.25 -0.24
C ILE A 60 -14.91 -11.72 -0.40
N PRO A 61 -15.91 -10.84 -0.22
CA PRO A 61 -17.30 -11.24 -0.19
C PRO A 61 -17.83 -11.57 -1.59
N ALA A 62 -18.65 -12.62 -1.68
CA ALA A 62 -19.38 -12.97 -2.90
C ALA A 62 -20.56 -12.01 -3.12
N VAL A 63 -20.33 -10.89 -3.80
CA VAL A 63 -21.36 -9.88 -4.08
C VAL A 63 -22.40 -10.42 -5.07
N ARG A 64 -23.69 -10.18 -4.80
CA ARG A 64 -24.79 -10.61 -5.68
C ARG A 64 -24.70 -9.92 -7.05
N THR A 65 -24.97 -10.66 -8.13
CA THR A 65 -25.11 -10.06 -9.46
C THR A 65 -26.37 -9.19 -9.50
N ALA A 66 -26.21 -7.93 -9.87
CA ALA A 66 -27.31 -6.98 -10.06
C ALA A 66 -27.68 -6.82 -11.54
N VAL A 67 -26.71 -6.96 -12.45
CA VAL A 67 -26.92 -6.87 -13.89
C VAL A 67 -25.98 -7.83 -14.61
N PHE A 68 -26.47 -8.46 -15.68
CA PHE A 68 -25.69 -9.31 -16.57
C PHE A 68 -25.50 -8.62 -17.93
N VAL A 69 -24.29 -8.66 -18.45
CA VAL A 69 -23.90 -8.02 -19.71
C VAL A 69 -23.44 -9.12 -20.68
N PRO A 70 -24.33 -9.62 -21.58
CA PRO A 70 -23.95 -10.63 -22.57
C PRO A 70 -22.85 -10.15 -23.50
N TYR A 71 -22.01 -11.03 -24.03
CA TYR A 71 -20.97 -10.62 -24.98
C TYR A 71 -21.58 -10.07 -26.29
N GLN A 72 -20.95 -9.02 -26.85
CA GLN A 72 -21.25 -8.49 -28.17
C GLN A 72 -19.96 -8.10 -28.89
N THR A 73 -19.93 -8.31 -30.21
CA THR A 73 -18.80 -7.88 -31.06
C THR A 73 -18.74 -6.35 -31.17
N GLY A 74 -17.53 -5.81 -31.31
CA GLY A 74 -17.30 -4.36 -31.42
C GLY A 74 -17.10 -3.67 -30.07
N ASP A 75 -17.24 -2.34 -30.06
CA ASP A 75 -16.99 -1.53 -28.87
C ASP A 75 -18.10 -1.68 -27.82
N ASN A 76 -17.71 -2.11 -26.62
CA ASN A 76 -18.59 -2.34 -25.49
C ASN A 76 -18.49 -1.25 -24.40
N THR A 77 -17.66 -0.22 -24.59
CA THR A 77 -17.35 0.81 -23.57
C THR A 77 -18.61 1.41 -22.97
N ALA A 78 -19.46 2.03 -23.79
CA ALA A 78 -20.69 2.69 -23.33
C ALA A 78 -21.72 1.71 -22.76
N ARG A 79 -21.66 0.43 -23.16
CA ARG A 79 -22.59 -0.59 -22.69
C ARG A 79 -22.22 -1.08 -21.29
N ILE A 80 -20.94 -1.35 -21.06
CA ILE A 80 -20.45 -1.75 -19.74
C ILE A 80 -20.51 -0.57 -18.77
N GLN A 81 -20.15 0.65 -19.21
CA GLN A 81 -20.26 1.83 -18.36
C GLN A 81 -21.70 2.06 -17.89
N ARG A 82 -22.70 1.97 -18.76
CA ARG A 82 -24.12 2.06 -18.35
C ARG A 82 -24.53 0.99 -17.33
N ALA A 83 -23.96 -0.21 -17.42
CA ALA A 83 -24.23 -1.26 -16.42
C ALA A 83 -23.60 -0.89 -15.06
N ILE A 84 -22.40 -0.32 -15.05
CA ILE A 84 -21.75 0.22 -13.86
C ILE A 84 -22.57 1.36 -13.27
N ASP A 85 -23.02 2.31 -14.10
CA ASP A 85 -23.83 3.46 -13.68
C ASP A 85 -25.18 3.00 -13.08
N TYR A 86 -25.81 2.00 -13.71
CA TYR A 86 -27.03 1.39 -13.19
C TYR A 86 -26.80 0.79 -11.80
N VAL A 87 -25.76 -0.03 -11.62
CA VAL A 87 -25.46 -0.61 -10.30
C VAL A 87 -25.11 0.48 -9.29
N SER A 88 -24.39 1.53 -9.70
CA SER A 88 -24.06 2.69 -8.86
C SER A 88 -25.31 3.43 -8.36
N SER A 89 -26.40 3.41 -9.12
CA SER A 89 -27.69 4.00 -8.74
C SER A 89 -28.46 3.19 -7.68
N LEU A 90 -28.17 1.90 -7.52
CA LEU A 90 -28.89 1.02 -6.60
C LEU A 90 -28.54 1.33 -5.15
N LYS A 91 -29.50 1.20 -4.23
CA LYS A 91 -29.24 1.34 -2.79
C LYS A 91 -28.25 0.26 -2.32
N PRO A 92 -27.20 0.61 -1.53
CA PRO A 92 -26.33 -0.40 -0.94
C PRO A 92 -27.09 -1.26 0.08
N ASP A 93 -26.69 -2.53 0.18
CA ASP A 93 -27.14 -3.46 1.20
C ASP A 93 -26.50 -3.17 2.58
N ALA A 94 -26.81 -4.00 3.57
CA ALA A 94 -26.29 -3.85 4.93
C ALA A 94 -24.76 -3.97 5.02
N SER A 95 -24.13 -4.63 4.05
CA SER A 95 -22.67 -4.78 3.94
C SER A 95 -22.03 -3.67 3.10
N GLY A 96 -22.83 -2.72 2.60
CA GLY A 96 -22.36 -1.59 1.80
C GLY A 96 -22.23 -1.87 0.31
N PHE A 97 -22.71 -3.01 -0.20
CA PHE A 97 -22.64 -3.36 -1.61
C PHE A 97 -23.94 -3.03 -2.35
N ARG A 98 -23.81 -2.45 -3.55
CA ARG A 98 -24.91 -2.18 -4.47
C ARG A 98 -25.17 -3.37 -5.40
N GLY A 99 -24.09 -4.06 -5.78
CA GLY A 99 -24.15 -5.29 -6.55
C GLY A 99 -22.94 -5.46 -7.49
N ALA A 100 -22.94 -6.59 -8.19
CA ALA A 100 -21.96 -6.88 -9.23
C ALA A 100 -22.55 -6.71 -10.64
N VAL A 101 -21.78 -6.09 -11.53
CA VAL A 101 -21.95 -6.17 -12.98
C VAL A 101 -21.26 -7.44 -13.45
N LEU A 102 -22.03 -8.45 -13.84
CA LEU A 102 -21.50 -9.71 -14.35
C LEU A 102 -21.37 -9.64 -15.88
N LEU A 103 -20.15 -9.71 -16.38
CA LEU A 103 -19.85 -9.82 -17.80
C LEU A 103 -19.85 -11.28 -18.22
N ASP A 104 -20.40 -11.57 -19.40
CA ASP A 104 -20.37 -12.90 -20.01
C ASP A 104 -18.95 -13.32 -20.42
N LYS A 105 -18.82 -14.53 -20.94
CA LYS A 105 -17.62 -15.00 -21.63
C LYS A 105 -17.53 -14.33 -23.00
N GLY A 106 -16.36 -13.79 -23.32
CA GLY A 106 -16.06 -13.11 -24.56
C GLY A 106 -14.93 -12.08 -24.40
N GLU A 107 -14.43 -11.59 -25.54
CA GLU A 107 -13.46 -10.49 -25.60
C GLU A 107 -14.17 -9.17 -25.89
N PHE A 108 -14.42 -8.37 -24.84
CA PHE A 108 -15.05 -7.07 -24.93
C PHE A 108 -14.03 -6.02 -25.34
N GLN A 109 -14.13 -5.52 -26.57
CA GLN A 109 -13.30 -4.40 -27.03
C GLN A 109 -13.79 -3.10 -26.39
N LEU A 110 -12.86 -2.29 -25.91
CA LEU A 110 -13.14 -1.01 -25.28
C LEU A 110 -12.32 0.09 -25.97
N SER A 111 -12.98 1.06 -26.59
CA SER A 111 -12.30 2.26 -27.10
C SER A 111 -11.90 3.22 -25.98
N GLY A 112 -12.63 3.23 -24.86
CA GLY A 112 -12.38 4.08 -23.70
C GLY A 112 -12.25 3.31 -22.39
N SER A 113 -11.91 4.03 -21.32
CA SER A 113 -11.80 3.48 -19.97
C SER A 113 -13.16 3.34 -19.31
N LEU A 114 -13.25 2.40 -18.36
CA LEU A 114 -14.41 2.25 -17.48
C LEU A 114 -14.15 2.95 -16.14
N ARG A 115 -15.18 3.54 -15.53
CA ARG A 115 -15.08 4.24 -14.24
C ARG A 115 -16.06 3.69 -13.22
N ILE A 116 -15.55 3.33 -12.05
CA ILE A 116 -16.30 3.00 -10.83
C ILE A 116 -16.05 4.14 -9.83
N ALA A 117 -16.98 5.08 -9.76
CA ALA A 117 -16.87 6.28 -8.92
C ALA A 117 -17.82 6.27 -7.71
N THR A 118 -18.31 5.08 -7.31
CA THR A 118 -19.28 4.92 -6.24
C THR A 118 -18.99 3.66 -5.45
N SER A 119 -19.12 3.76 -4.12
CA SER A 119 -18.95 2.64 -3.20
C SER A 119 -19.93 1.49 -3.48
N GLY A 120 -19.46 0.26 -3.28
CA GLY A 120 -20.30 -0.93 -3.31
C GLY A 120 -20.47 -1.57 -4.68
N VAL A 121 -19.65 -1.23 -5.67
CA VAL A 121 -19.82 -1.68 -7.07
C VAL A 121 -18.69 -2.63 -7.45
N VAL A 122 -19.06 -3.82 -7.93
CA VAL A 122 -18.11 -4.84 -8.39
C VAL A 122 -18.26 -5.07 -9.89
N LEU A 123 -17.16 -5.08 -10.63
CA LEU A 123 -17.10 -5.54 -12.01
C LEU A 123 -16.55 -6.97 -12.03
N ARG A 124 -17.36 -7.93 -12.46
CA ARG A 124 -17.06 -9.37 -12.40
C ARG A 124 -17.12 -9.99 -13.79
N GLY A 125 -16.13 -10.79 -14.16
CA GLY A 125 -16.26 -11.70 -15.29
C GLY A 125 -16.92 -13.03 -14.94
N ALA A 126 -17.54 -13.68 -15.92
CA ALA A 126 -18.07 -15.03 -15.77
C ALA A 126 -16.94 -16.06 -15.62
N ASP A 127 -15.78 -15.79 -16.20
CA ASP A 127 -14.61 -16.66 -16.12
C ASP A 127 -13.32 -15.85 -16.30
N LYS A 128 -12.35 -16.13 -15.43
CA LYS A 128 -11.06 -15.45 -15.38
C LYS A 128 -10.28 -15.43 -16.70
N LYS A 129 -10.40 -16.48 -17.52
CA LYS A 129 -9.67 -16.65 -18.79
C LYS A 129 -10.55 -16.37 -20.01
N GLN A 130 -11.86 -16.55 -19.88
CA GLN A 130 -12.79 -16.43 -21.01
C GLN A 130 -13.55 -15.10 -21.03
N THR A 131 -13.50 -14.30 -19.96
CA THR A 131 -13.95 -12.91 -19.96
C THR A 131 -12.74 -11.98 -20.05
N VAL A 132 -12.55 -11.35 -21.21
CA VAL A 132 -11.42 -10.46 -21.49
C VAL A 132 -11.94 -9.05 -21.75
N LEU A 133 -11.38 -8.06 -21.07
CA LEU A 133 -11.53 -6.65 -21.43
C LEU A 133 -10.29 -6.24 -22.22
N LEU A 134 -10.48 -5.88 -23.50
CA LEU A 134 -9.40 -5.49 -24.39
C LEU A 134 -9.48 -3.99 -24.67
N LYS A 135 -8.60 -3.21 -24.04
CA LYS A 135 -8.47 -1.77 -24.31
C LYS A 135 -7.82 -1.57 -25.67
N LYS A 136 -8.50 -0.82 -26.54
CA LYS A 136 -8.01 -0.34 -27.83
C LYS A 136 -7.58 1.12 -27.71
N GLY A 137 -6.82 1.58 -28.70
CA GLY A 137 -6.36 2.96 -28.79
C GLY A 137 -4.92 3.14 -28.29
N VAL A 138 -4.48 4.39 -28.32
CA VAL A 138 -3.09 4.79 -28.03
C VAL A 138 -2.96 5.57 -26.71
N ASP A 139 -4.03 5.66 -25.92
CA ASP A 139 -4.01 6.38 -24.67
C ASP A 139 -3.26 5.60 -23.58
N ARG A 140 -2.32 6.29 -22.91
CA ARG A 140 -1.54 5.80 -21.76
C ARG A 140 -2.31 5.78 -20.44
N GLY A 141 -3.64 5.77 -20.51
CA GLY A 141 -4.52 5.78 -19.34
C GLY A 141 -4.63 4.42 -18.66
N SER A 142 -5.64 4.31 -17.79
CA SER A 142 -6.04 3.04 -17.19
C SER A 142 -7.22 2.43 -17.94
N LEU A 143 -7.30 1.10 -18.00
CA LEU A 143 -8.47 0.40 -18.53
C LEU A 143 -9.68 0.60 -17.60
N ILE A 144 -9.47 0.47 -16.29
CA ILE A 144 -10.49 0.72 -15.26
C ILE A 144 -9.96 1.75 -14.26
N TYR A 145 -10.79 2.72 -13.94
CA TYR A 145 -10.58 3.67 -12.86
C TYR A 145 -11.55 3.36 -11.71
N VAL A 146 -11.02 3.15 -10.50
CA VAL A 146 -11.79 3.04 -9.26
C VAL A 146 -11.46 4.27 -8.41
N GLU A 147 -12.25 5.32 -8.54
CA GLU A 147 -11.87 6.67 -8.08
C GLU A 147 -12.95 7.32 -7.23
N GLY A 148 -12.60 7.70 -6.01
CA GLY A 148 -13.39 8.63 -5.20
C GLY A 148 -13.03 10.10 -5.48
N LEU A 149 -13.66 11.01 -4.74
CA LEU A 149 -13.31 12.43 -4.78
C LEU A 149 -12.16 12.73 -3.83
N ASP A 150 -11.25 13.61 -4.22
CA ASP A 150 -10.24 14.18 -3.35
C ASP A 150 -10.82 15.38 -2.57
N ASP A 151 -11.69 15.10 -1.60
CA ASP A 151 -12.35 16.08 -0.74
C ASP A 151 -11.97 15.88 0.73
N VAL A 152 -10.74 15.42 0.98
CA VAL A 152 -10.23 15.22 2.33
C VAL A 152 -10.20 16.54 3.10
N THR A 153 -10.71 16.51 4.33
CA THR A 153 -10.66 17.63 5.26
C THR A 153 -9.94 17.19 6.53
N THR A 154 -8.98 17.98 6.97
CA THR A 154 -8.15 17.68 8.15
C THR A 154 -8.53 18.58 9.33
N LYS A 155 -8.26 18.09 10.53
CA LYS A 155 -8.28 18.88 11.78
C LYS A 155 -6.85 19.21 12.22
N ASP A 156 -6.72 19.90 13.35
CA ASP A 156 -5.42 20.18 13.96
C ASP A 156 -4.62 18.90 14.21
N SER A 157 -3.36 18.95 13.78
CA SER A 157 -2.39 17.87 13.97
C SER A 157 -1.93 17.79 15.43
N LEU A 158 -1.79 16.56 15.93
CA LEU A 158 -1.25 16.26 17.26
C LEU A 158 0.20 15.80 17.11
N ALA A 159 1.13 16.44 17.82
CA ALA A 159 2.53 16.02 17.81
C ALA A 159 2.69 14.63 18.46
N VAL A 160 3.53 13.78 17.88
CA VAL A 160 3.98 12.54 18.55
C VAL A 160 5.02 12.91 19.61
N LEU A 161 4.79 12.50 20.86
CA LEU A 161 5.59 12.88 22.03
C LEU A 161 6.80 11.97 22.26
N SER A 162 6.72 10.71 21.82
CA SER A 162 7.82 9.76 21.96
C SER A 162 9.00 10.20 21.11
N SER A 163 10.21 10.22 21.68
CA SER A 163 11.43 10.50 20.92
C SER A 163 11.71 9.43 19.86
N TYR A 164 11.27 8.19 20.12
CA TYR A 164 11.35 7.08 19.19
C TYR A 164 10.10 6.22 19.25
N VAL A 165 9.50 5.95 18.10
CA VAL A 165 8.44 4.96 17.90
C VAL A 165 9.01 3.85 17.01
N PRO A 166 9.12 2.61 17.50
CA PRO A 166 9.73 1.53 16.73
C PRO A 166 8.95 1.16 15.48
N VAL A 167 9.66 0.59 14.49
CA VAL A 167 9.06 -0.15 13.38
C VAL A 167 8.11 -1.20 13.96
N ASN A 168 6.95 -1.33 13.32
CA ASN A 168 5.88 -2.23 13.70
C ASN A 168 5.12 -1.86 14.99
N SER A 169 5.27 -0.64 15.50
CA SER A 169 4.45 -0.16 16.63
C SER A 169 2.98 0.02 16.22
N LEU A 170 2.07 -0.34 17.13
CA LEU A 170 0.63 -0.08 17.05
C LEU A 170 0.20 1.09 17.94
N THR A 171 1.10 1.62 18.76
CA THR A 171 0.80 2.63 19.78
C THR A 171 1.65 3.87 19.60
N LEU A 172 1.03 5.03 19.81
CA LEU A 172 1.64 6.35 19.73
C LEU A 172 1.26 7.17 20.96
N GLU A 173 2.24 7.81 21.59
CA GLU A 173 1.97 8.86 22.57
C GLU A 173 1.84 10.18 21.82
N VAL A 174 0.70 10.86 21.94
CA VAL A 174 0.40 12.10 21.21
C VAL A 174 0.09 13.25 22.16
N ALA A 175 0.37 14.47 21.72
CA ALA A 175 0.06 15.68 22.46
C ALA A 175 -1.45 15.79 22.73
N SER A 176 -1.80 16.35 23.88
CA SER A 176 -3.19 16.68 24.20
C SER A 176 -3.69 17.78 23.25
N GLY A 177 -4.94 17.68 22.80
CA GLY A 177 -5.52 18.57 21.80
C GLY A 177 -6.87 18.06 21.33
N THR A 178 -7.08 18.02 20.01
CA THR A 178 -8.25 17.38 19.37
C THR A 178 -8.53 16.02 20.02
N SER A 179 -9.70 15.88 20.64
CA SER A 179 -10.06 14.63 21.33
C SER A 179 -10.30 13.51 20.33
N LEU A 180 -9.28 12.66 20.15
CA LEU A 180 -9.37 11.40 19.41
C LEU A 180 -10.24 10.40 20.18
N ARG A 181 -10.99 9.60 19.44
CA ARG A 181 -11.83 8.51 19.94
C ARG A 181 -11.66 7.28 19.07
N LYS A 182 -12.01 6.12 19.63
CA LYS A 182 -12.11 4.88 18.86
C LYS A 182 -13.01 5.08 17.63
N GLY A 183 -12.52 4.69 16.47
CA GLY A 183 -13.20 4.84 15.18
C GLY A 183 -12.75 6.07 14.39
N ASP A 184 -12.07 7.04 15.01
CA ASP A 184 -11.55 8.20 14.29
C ASP A 184 -10.51 7.77 13.25
N ARG A 185 -10.53 8.47 12.11
CA ARG A 185 -9.56 8.30 11.03
C ARG A 185 -8.45 9.31 11.19
N VAL A 186 -7.22 8.84 11.09
CA VAL A 186 -6.03 9.66 11.26
C VAL A 186 -5.01 9.37 10.17
N MET A 187 -4.34 10.42 9.72
CA MET A 187 -3.11 10.36 8.96
C MET A 187 -1.95 10.48 9.95
N ILE A 188 -1.05 9.52 9.94
CA ILE A 188 0.20 9.61 10.70
C ILE A 188 1.27 9.98 9.70
N THR A 189 1.89 11.14 9.87
CA THR A 189 2.86 11.66 8.92
C THR A 189 4.24 11.71 9.56
N ARG A 190 5.21 11.16 8.83
CA ARG A 190 6.64 11.24 9.10
C ARG A 190 7.29 12.09 8.00
N PRO A 191 7.68 13.33 8.32
CA PRO A 191 8.41 14.15 7.36
C PRO A 191 9.79 13.59 7.03
N SER A 192 10.23 13.86 5.82
CA SER A 192 11.52 13.49 5.26
C SER A 192 12.49 14.66 5.38
N SER A 193 12.99 14.90 6.59
CA SER A 193 13.99 15.94 6.85
C SER A 193 15.27 15.73 6.02
N LYS A 194 15.95 16.82 5.68
CA LYS A 194 17.27 16.78 5.03
C LYS A 194 18.29 15.91 5.77
N ASP A 195 18.35 15.99 7.10
CA ASP A 195 19.30 15.23 7.92
C ASP A 195 19.06 13.72 7.84
N TRP A 196 17.79 13.30 7.81
CA TRP A 196 17.47 11.88 7.59
C TRP A 196 17.85 11.43 6.18
N ILE A 197 17.51 12.20 5.15
CA ILE A 197 17.84 11.89 3.76
C ILE A 197 19.36 11.72 3.59
N ALA A 198 20.15 12.64 4.15
CA ALA A 198 21.61 12.53 4.16
C ALA A 198 22.10 11.30 4.95
N SER A 199 21.45 10.96 6.07
CA SER A 199 21.84 9.81 6.89
C SER A 199 21.70 8.46 6.18
N ILE A 200 20.84 8.37 5.17
CA ILE A 200 20.66 7.18 4.33
C ILE A 200 21.37 7.29 2.97
N GLY A 201 22.12 8.38 2.74
CA GLY A 201 22.87 8.61 1.50
C GLY A 201 22.00 8.92 0.27
N CYS A 202 20.78 9.40 0.48
CA CYS A 202 19.83 9.72 -0.60
C CYS A 202 19.84 11.20 -1.01
N ASP A 203 20.68 12.03 -0.41
CA ASP A 203 20.82 13.44 -0.76
C ASP A 203 21.62 13.64 -2.05
N ILE A 204 22.52 12.71 -2.39
CA ILE A 204 23.31 12.68 -3.63
C ILE A 204 23.61 11.23 -4.06
N TYR A 205 23.21 10.84 -5.28
CA TYR A 205 23.45 9.48 -5.82
C TYR A 205 24.79 9.31 -6.58
N GLY A 206 25.62 10.35 -6.64
CA GLY A 206 26.94 10.33 -7.29
C GLY A 206 27.10 11.42 -8.35
N GLY A 207 28.29 11.49 -8.98
CA GLY A 207 28.57 12.42 -10.09
C GLY A 207 28.65 13.91 -9.72
N GLY A 208 28.60 14.26 -8.42
CA GLY A 208 28.63 15.65 -7.95
C GLY A 208 27.35 16.45 -8.26
N ILE A 209 26.29 15.76 -8.70
CA ILE A 209 25.01 16.37 -9.07
C ILE A 209 23.98 16.03 -7.98
N SER A 210 23.64 17.01 -7.16
CA SER A 210 22.62 16.86 -6.12
C SER A 210 21.18 16.94 -6.66
N ALA A 211 20.99 17.34 -7.92
CA ALA A 211 19.67 17.51 -8.53
C ALA A 211 18.84 16.22 -8.56
N LEU A 212 19.50 15.05 -8.64
CA LEU A 212 18.82 13.74 -8.68
C LEU A 212 18.54 13.17 -7.28
N GLY A 213 19.19 13.67 -6.24
CA GLY A 213 18.96 13.22 -4.86
C GLY A 213 17.63 13.73 -4.32
N TRP A 214 17.12 13.07 -3.28
CA TRP A 214 15.91 13.53 -2.59
C TRP A 214 16.13 14.88 -1.91
N LYS A 215 15.07 15.67 -1.86
CA LYS A 215 14.95 16.94 -1.15
C LYS A 215 14.01 16.77 0.03
N GLU A 216 14.10 17.71 0.97
CA GLU A 216 13.22 17.71 2.12
C GLU A 216 11.75 17.78 1.68
N GLY A 217 10.93 16.85 2.17
CA GLY A 217 9.52 16.74 1.78
C GLY A 217 9.24 15.75 0.63
N ASP A 218 10.24 15.39 -0.18
CA ASP A 218 10.04 14.56 -1.39
C ASP A 218 9.52 13.15 -1.08
N THR A 219 9.80 12.64 0.12
CA THR A 219 9.50 11.27 0.53
C THR A 219 8.86 11.25 1.92
N ASP A 220 8.00 12.23 2.18
CA ASP A 220 7.14 12.23 3.35
C ASP A 220 6.26 10.97 3.34
N LEU A 221 6.28 10.23 4.45
CA LEU A 221 5.47 9.02 4.59
C LEU A 221 4.21 9.34 5.38
N THR A 222 3.06 9.03 4.80
CA THR A 222 1.77 9.18 5.47
C THR A 222 1.05 7.83 5.54
N TRP A 223 0.74 7.38 6.75
CA TRP A 223 -0.08 6.20 6.99
C TRP A 223 -1.51 6.59 7.29
N ASP A 224 -2.43 6.01 6.54
CA ASP A 224 -3.86 6.06 6.84
C ASP A 224 -4.23 4.98 7.86
N ARG A 225 -4.76 5.39 9.02
CA ARG A 225 -5.09 4.49 10.14
C ARG A 225 -6.46 4.79 10.76
N THR A 226 -7.01 3.78 11.42
CA THR A 226 -8.15 3.90 12.33
C THR A 226 -7.67 3.82 13.77
N VAL A 227 -8.14 4.73 14.62
CA VAL A 227 -7.93 4.64 16.07
C VAL A 227 -8.77 3.48 16.64
N THR A 228 -8.13 2.53 17.31
CA THR A 228 -8.79 1.36 17.92
C THR A 228 -8.99 1.50 19.43
N ALA A 229 -8.13 2.28 20.10
CA ALA A 229 -8.23 2.62 21.51
C ALA A 229 -7.54 3.96 21.83
N VAL A 230 -8.00 4.63 22.88
CA VAL A 230 -7.40 5.86 23.43
C VAL A 230 -7.35 5.74 24.95
N ASN A 231 -6.15 5.83 25.52
CA ASN A 231 -5.90 5.75 26.96
C ASN A 231 -5.04 6.95 27.39
N GLY A 232 -5.67 8.05 27.81
CA GLY A 232 -4.97 9.31 28.04
C GLY A 232 -4.36 9.85 26.74
N ASN A 233 -3.03 10.04 26.72
CA ASN A 233 -2.29 10.49 25.54
C ASN A 233 -1.85 9.33 24.63
N GLN A 234 -2.07 8.08 25.02
CA GLN A 234 -1.74 6.92 24.22
C GLN A 234 -2.88 6.59 23.25
N VAL A 235 -2.56 6.49 21.96
CA VAL A 235 -3.46 6.11 20.88
C VAL A 235 -3.00 4.77 20.31
N THR A 236 -3.92 3.82 20.16
CA THR A 236 -3.70 2.55 19.46
C THR A 236 -4.34 2.60 18.08
N VAL A 237 -3.66 2.08 17.06
CA VAL A 237 -4.15 2.03 15.67
C VAL A 237 -4.42 0.61 15.18
N ASP A 238 -5.08 0.49 14.03
CA ASP A 238 -5.56 -0.76 13.43
C ASP A 238 -4.49 -1.56 12.67
N ALA A 239 -3.37 -0.94 12.31
CA ALA A 239 -2.25 -1.60 11.65
C ALA A 239 -0.91 -0.94 12.01
N PRO A 240 0.19 -1.71 12.07
CA PRO A 240 1.48 -1.20 12.50
C PRO A 240 2.09 -0.18 11.52
N LEU A 241 3.04 0.62 12.01
CA LEU A 241 3.84 1.51 11.16
C LEU A 241 5.00 0.77 10.49
N THR A 242 5.24 1.06 9.20
CA THR A 242 6.25 0.36 8.40
C THR A 242 7.66 0.95 8.54
N VAL A 243 7.77 2.16 9.11
CA VAL A 243 9.02 2.86 9.37
C VAL A 243 8.96 3.46 10.77
N ALA A 244 10.09 3.49 11.47
CA ALA A 244 10.18 4.11 12.79
C ALA A 244 9.99 5.63 12.70
N LEU A 245 9.36 6.20 13.72
CA LEU A 245 9.32 7.65 13.94
C LEU A 245 10.48 7.99 14.88
N ASP A 246 11.36 8.90 14.46
CA ASP A 246 12.54 9.27 15.23
C ASP A 246 12.65 10.79 15.28
N SER A 247 12.36 11.35 16.45
CA SER A 247 12.31 12.81 16.65
C SER A 247 13.68 13.46 16.49
N LYS A 248 14.77 12.68 16.45
CA LYS A 248 16.11 13.16 16.11
C LYS A 248 16.13 13.78 14.72
N PHE A 249 15.37 13.22 13.78
CA PHE A 249 15.36 13.67 12.40
C PHE A 249 14.22 14.65 12.12
N SER A 250 13.00 14.32 12.56
CA SER A 250 11.85 15.21 12.40
C SER A 250 10.74 14.87 13.38
N ALA A 251 9.97 15.89 13.77
CA ALA A 251 8.76 15.70 14.54
C ALA A 251 7.67 15.05 13.64
N SER A 252 7.16 13.91 14.08
CA SER A 252 6.01 13.25 13.42
C SER A 252 4.71 13.70 14.07
N PHE A 253 3.61 13.59 13.33
CA PHE A 253 2.31 14.07 13.80
C PHE A 253 1.16 13.15 13.37
N VAL A 254 0.06 13.25 14.11
CA VAL A 254 -1.18 12.54 13.88
C VAL A 254 -2.28 13.55 13.56
N THR A 255 -2.80 13.50 12.35
CA THR A 255 -3.80 14.45 11.84
C THR A 255 -5.14 13.74 11.67
N PRO A 256 -6.16 14.04 12.49
CA PRO A 256 -7.50 13.53 12.27
C PRO A 256 -8.07 14.08 10.96
N TYR A 257 -8.79 13.25 10.22
CA TYR A 257 -9.37 13.66 8.95
C TYR A 257 -10.77 13.07 8.69
N GLN A 258 -11.50 13.71 7.78
CA GLN A 258 -12.73 13.19 7.17
C GLN A 258 -12.58 13.20 5.65
N TRP A 259 -13.10 12.17 5.00
CA TRP A 259 -12.95 12.00 3.54
C TRP A 259 -14.25 11.43 2.97
N ASN A 260 -15.21 12.32 2.70
CA ASN A 260 -16.59 11.93 2.41
C ASN A 260 -16.75 11.34 1.00
N GLY A 261 -15.97 11.84 0.04
CA GLY A 261 -15.91 11.33 -1.32
C GLY A 261 -15.08 10.07 -1.48
N ARG A 262 -14.46 9.56 -0.42
CA ARG A 262 -13.66 8.32 -0.48
C ARG A 262 -14.55 7.11 -0.68
N ILE A 263 -14.37 6.41 -1.81
CA ILE A 263 -15.20 5.23 -2.10
C ILE A 263 -14.67 3.98 -1.40
N GLN A 264 -15.55 3.00 -1.20
CA GLN A 264 -15.22 1.75 -0.54
C GLN A 264 -16.03 0.56 -1.03
N ASN A 265 -15.56 -0.65 -0.75
CA ASN A 265 -16.27 -1.89 -1.07
C ASN A 265 -16.57 -2.02 -2.57
N SER A 266 -15.61 -1.63 -3.40
CA SER A 266 -15.67 -1.81 -4.86
C SER A 266 -14.62 -2.83 -5.28
N GLY A 267 -14.72 -3.37 -6.50
CA GLY A 267 -13.76 -4.37 -6.95
C GLY A 267 -13.84 -4.75 -8.40
N VAL A 268 -12.78 -5.41 -8.88
CA VAL A 268 -12.66 -6.00 -10.21
C VAL A 268 -12.18 -7.44 -10.06
N GLU A 269 -12.95 -8.41 -10.55
CA GLU A 269 -12.68 -9.82 -10.27
C GLU A 269 -13.06 -10.78 -11.41
N ASN A 270 -12.41 -11.94 -11.40
CA ASN A 270 -12.71 -13.09 -12.28
C ASN A 270 -12.75 -12.74 -13.78
N LEU A 271 -11.84 -11.88 -14.22
CA LEU A 271 -11.66 -11.50 -15.63
C LEU A 271 -10.18 -11.26 -15.96
N THR A 272 -9.86 -11.12 -17.24
CA THR A 272 -8.54 -10.73 -17.75
C THR A 272 -8.57 -9.31 -18.32
N LEU A 273 -7.54 -8.53 -18.03
CA LEU A 273 -7.33 -7.20 -18.59
C LEU A 273 -6.20 -7.25 -19.62
N ALA A 274 -6.46 -6.74 -20.81
CA ALA A 274 -5.49 -6.67 -21.89
C ALA A 274 -5.48 -5.29 -22.55
N SER A 275 -4.29 -4.85 -22.96
CA SER A 275 -4.14 -3.72 -23.87
C SER A 275 -3.79 -4.23 -25.26
N ASP A 276 -4.40 -3.63 -26.28
CA ASP A 276 -3.88 -3.72 -27.64
C ASP A 276 -2.64 -2.84 -27.77
N TYR A 277 -1.79 -3.13 -28.75
CA TYR A 277 -0.58 -2.36 -29.06
C TYR A 277 -0.21 -2.59 -30.52
N ASN A 278 0.61 -1.71 -31.08
CA ASN A 278 1.07 -1.84 -32.44
C ASN A 278 2.13 -2.95 -32.56
N LYS A 279 1.70 -4.11 -33.07
CA LYS A 279 2.56 -5.29 -33.26
C LYS A 279 3.73 -5.09 -34.22
N GLN A 280 3.73 -4.03 -35.04
CA GLN A 280 4.88 -3.65 -35.86
C GLN A 280 6.05 -3.16 -34.99
N TYR A 281 5.77 -2.63 -33.79
CA TYR A 281 6.76 -2.07 -32.88
C TYR A 281 6.76 -2.88 -31.57
N PRO A 282 7.75 -3.76 -31.37
CA PRO A 282 7.84 -4.58 -30.15
C PRO A 282 8.06 -3.80 -28.84
N LYS A 283 8.32 -2.50 -28.93
CA LYS A 283 8.49 -1.55 -27.81
C LYS A 283 7.51 -0.39 -27.94
N ASP A 284 6.30 -0.69 -28.39
CA ASP A 284 5.26 0.31 -28.46
C ASP A 284 4.92 0.74 -27.02
N GLU A 285 5.06 2.03 -26.73
CA GLU A 285 4.69 2.64 -25.46
C GLU A 285 3.41 3.48 -25.61
N ASP A 286 2.81 3.49 -26.80
CA ASP A 286 1.62 4.28 -27.14
C ASP A 286 0.35 3.40 -27.02
N HIS A 287 0.12 2.89 -25.81
CA HIS A 287 -1.04 2.07 -25.47
C HIS A 287 -1.39 2.18 -23.98
N CYS A 288 -2.46 1.51 -23.54
CA CYS A 288 -2.89 1.52 -22.14
C CYS A 288 -1.79 0.98 -21.23
N TRP A 289 -1.40 1.78 -20.24
CA TRP A 289 -0.31 1.46 -19.32
C TRP A 289 -0.83 0.77 -18.05
N THR A 290 -2.04 1.08 -17.60
CA THR A 290 -2.53 0.59 -16.31
C THR A 290 -3.78 -0.26 -16.47
N GLY A 291 -3.79 -1.46 -15.88
CA GLY A 291 -4.99 -2.30 -15.88
C GLY A 291 -6.11 -1.69 -15.04
N VAL A 292 -5.82 -1.42 -13.75
CA VAL A 292 -6.74 -0.74 -12.84
C VAL A 292 -6.00 0.33 -12.07
N SER A 293 -6.46 1.59 -12.16
CA SER A 293 -6.06 2.66 -11.25
C SER A 293 -7.04 2.76 -10.09
N VAL A 294 -6.50 3.05 -8.90
CA VAL A 294 -7.26 3.18 -7.66
C VAL A 294 -6.88 4.47 -6.98
N GLU A 295 -7.82 5.41 -6.88
CA GLU A 295 -7.58 6.70 -6.25
C GLU A 295 -8.71 7.01 -5.28
N ASN A 296 -8.37 7.64 -4.15
CA ASN A 296 -9.36 8.08 -3.16
C ASN A 296 -10.35 6.98 -2.77
N ALA A 297 -9.83 5.76 -2.60
CA ALA A 297 -10.63 4.58 -2.28
C ALA A 297 -10.06 3.82 -1.07
N ARG A 298 -10.85 2.92 -0.49
CA ARG A 298 -10.41 1.95 0.53
C ARG A 298 -11.19 0.65 0.41
N THR A 299 -10.66 -0.43 0.98
CA THR A 299 -11.36 -1.73 0.98
C THR A 299 -11.80 -2.13 -0.43
N VAL A 300 -10.84 -2.10 -1.34
CA VAL A 300 -11.05 -2.46 -2.74
C VAL A 300 -10.54 -3.88 -2.95
N GLY A 301 -11.40 -4.77 -3.42
CA GLY A 301 -11.08 -6.19 -3.63
C GLY A 301 -10.68 -6.45 -5.09
N TYR A 302 -9.64 -7.27 -5.28
CA TYR A 302 -9.19 -7.69 -6.60
C TYR A 302 -8.91 -9.18 -6.64
N ASP A 303 -9.42 -9.85 -7.68
CA ASP A 303 -8.98 -11.19 -8.06
C ASP A 303 -8.83 -11.28 -9.60
N VAL A 304 -7.72 -10.72 -10.10
CA VAL A 304 -7.33 -10.69 -11.52
C VAL A 304 -6.05 -11.51 -11.67
N LEU A 305 -6.02 -12.52 -12.57
CA LEU A 305 -4.86 -13.43 -12.72
C LEU A 305 -3.73 -12.81 -13.56
N THR A 306 -4.06 -11.81 -14.38
CA THR A 306 -3.17 -11.36 -15.43
C THR A 306 -3.53 -9.94 -15.83
N SER A 307 -2.71 -8.98 -15.42
CA SER A 307 -2.39 -7.84 -16.27
C SER A 307 -1.30 -8.33 -17.22
N VAL A 308 -1.64 -8.75 -18.44
CA VAL A 308 -0.61 -8.89 -19.48
C VAL A 308 -0.33 -7.47 -19.97
N ILE A 309 0.49 -6.75 -19.21
CA ILE A 309 1.12 -5.53 -19.64
C ILE A 309 2.59 -5.90 -19.83
N LEU A 310 2.97 -6.16 -21.08
CA LEU A 310 4.35 -6.41 -21.46
C LEU A 310 4.88 -5.15 -22.16
N PRO A 311 6.13 -4.70 -21.90
CA PRO A 311 6.98 -4.87 -20.72
C PRO A 311 7.20 -3.52 -20.01
N GLU A 312 6.82 -3.45 -18.72
CA GLU A 312 7.02 -2.33 -17.76
C GLU A 312 5.77 -1.54 -17.34
N ALA A 313 4.69 -2.21 -16.93
CA ALA A 313 3.73 -1.54 -16.05
C ALA A 313 3.39 -2.34 -14.81
N LEU A 314 3.82 -1.77 -13.68
CA LEU A 314 3.53 -2.18 -12.31
C LEU A 314 2.09 -1.75 -11.96
N LEU A 315 1.41 -2.50 -11.10
CA LEU A 315 0.30 -1.99 -10.31
C LEU A 315 0.83 -0.84 -9.43
N LEU A 316 0.57 0.41 -9.83
CA LEU A 316 1.00 1.58 -9.08
C LEU A 316 -0.08 1.98 -8.05
N TYR A 317 0.24 1.81 -6.77
CA TYR A 317 -0.34 2.62 -5.70
C TYR A 317 0.44 3.95 -5.71
N ASN A 318 -0.26 5.06 -5.93
CA ASN A 318 0.37 6.34 -6.22
C ASN A 318 1.27 6.80 -5.07
N GLY A 319 2.57 6.75 -5.32
CA GLY A 319 3.64 7.29 -4.52
C GLY A 319 4.82 7.51 -5.44
N GLN A 320 4.76 8.60 -6.23
CA GLN A 320 5.80 9.16 -7.10
C GLN A 320 6.55 8.16 -8.01
N GLU A 321 6.37 8.29 -9.32
CA GLU A 321 7.22 7.60 -10.31
C GLU A 321 8.72 7.80 -9.97
N PRO A 322 9.54 6.75 -9.97
CA PRO A 322 10.97 6.96 -10.20
C PRO A 322 11.14 7.41 -11.65
N ALA A 323 11.72 8.60 -11.84
CA ALA A 323 12.13 9.08 -13.15
C ALA A 323 12.93 7.99 -13.87
N SER A 324 12.49 7.62 -15.07
CA SER A 324 13.21 6.73 -15.97
C SER A 324 14.59 7.32 -16.31
N LEU A 325 15.61 6.47 -16.26
CA LEU A 325 16.97 6.76 -16.74
C LEU A 325 17.02 6.78 -18.27
#